data_AF-A0AA41UW78-F1
#
_entry.id   AF-A0AA41UW78-F1
#
_cell.length_a   1.000
_cell.length_b   1.000
_cell.length_c   1.000
_cell.angle_alpha   90.00
_cell.angle_beta   90.00
_cell.angle_gamma   90.00
#
_symmetry.space_group_name_H-M   'P 1'
#
loop_
_entity.id
_entity.type
_entity.pdbx_description
1 polymer ?
#
loop_
_entity_poly.entity_id
_entity_poly.type
_entity_poly.pdbx_seq_one_letter_code
_entity_poly.pdbx_strand_id
1 'polypeptide(L)'
;MFDCGEHFRDDEGQDVLLFIDYIFRFTQANSEVSALLGRIPSVVGYQPTLATDLGGLQERITTTEKGSITSVQAIYVPADDLTDPAPASTFAHLGATTVLSRQISEPSIYPAVDPLDSTSHKLSPHILGEAHYNTAHFCLI
;
A
#
# COMPACT_ATOMS: atom_id res chain seq x y z
N MET A 1 17.41 -0.80 4.15
CA MET A 1 16.70 -0.89 2.86
C MET A 1 16.01 0.43 2.54
N PHE A 2 15.19 0.98 3.45
CA PHE A 2 14.60 2.33 3.28
C PHE A 2 15.64 3.46 3.27
N ASP A 3 16.69 3.36 4.08
CA ASP A 3 17.77 4.37 4.11
C ASP A 3 18.47 4.55 2.75
N CYS A 4 18.47 3.52 1.91
CA CYS A 4 19.02 3.61 0.56
C CYS A 4 18.13 4.47 -0.34
N GLY A 5 16.80 4.24 -0.28
CA GLY A 5 15.85 5.06 -1.03
C GLY A 5 15.79 6.51 -0.53
N GLU A 6 15.90 6.71 0.78
CA GLU A 6 15.97 8.06 1.36
C GLU A 6 17.27 8.77 1.00
N HIS A 7 18.41 8.07 0.94
CA HIS A 7 19.66 8.67 0.46
C HIS A 7 19.53 9.17 -0.98
N PHE A 8 18.98 8.36 -1.88
CA PHE A 8 18.74 8.78 -3.26
C PHE A 8 17.75 9.95 -3.36
N ARG A 9 16.75 10.01 -2.48
CA ARG A 9 15.79 11.12 -2.40
C ARG A 9 16.42 12.41 -1.83
N ASP A 10 17.12 12.31 -0.70
CA ASP A 10 17.49 13.45 0.14
C ASP A 10 18.88 14.02 -0.15
N ASP A 11 19.82 13.17 -0.56
CA ASP A 11 21.20 13.54 -0.86
C ASP A 11 21.44 13.65 -2.38
N GLU A 12 20.90 12.72 -3.18
CA GLU A 12 21.03 12.76 -4.64
C GLU A 12 19.89 13.51 -5.36
N GLY A 13 18.77 13.78 -4.67
CA GLY A 13 17.64 14.53 -5.23
C GLY A 13 16.91 13.81 -6.37
N GLN A 14 16.86 12.48 -6.34
CA GLN A 14 16.29 11.65 -7.40
C GLN A 14 14.85 11.20 -7.09
N ASP A 15 14.14 10.86 -8.16
CA ASP A 15 12.86 10.16 -8.09
C ASP A 15 13.11 8.65 -8.00
N VAL A 16 12.77 8.06 -6.86
CA VAL A 16 13.05 6.67 -6.52
C VAL A 16 11.78 5.84 -6.64
N LEU A 17 11.86 4.72 -7.34
CA LEU A 17 10.81 3.70 -7.36
C LEU A 17 11.15 2.59 -6.35
N LEU A 18 10.32 2.44 -5.32
CA LEU A 18 10.51 1.47 -4.24
C LEU A 18 9.52 0.31 -4.38
N PHE A 19 10.03 -0.92 -4.48
CA PHE A 19 9.20 -2.12 -4.48
C PHE A 19 9.27 -2.83 -3.12
N ILE A 20 8.11 -3.06 -2.50
CA ILE A 20 7.99 -3.77 -1.22
C ILE A 20 7.12 -5.01 -1.42
N ASP A 21 7.71 -6.19 -1.32
CA ASP A 21 7.05 -7.47 -1.56
C ASP A 21 7.35 -8.47 -0.42
N TYR A 22 6.49 -8.68 0.59
CA TYR A 22 5.18 -8.10 0.89
C TYR A 22 5.23 -7.29 2.19
N ILE A 23 4.52 -6.16 2.26
CA ILE A 23 4.47 -5.33 3.47
C ILE A 23 3.87 -6.08 4.68
N PHE A 24 3.00 -7.06 4.45
CA PHE A 24 2.43 -7.90 5.52
C PHE A 24 3.49 -8.67 6.31
N ARG A 25 4.63 -9.03 5.69
CA ARG A 25 5.73 -9.71 6.39
C ARG A 25 6.37 -8.84 7.47
N PHE A 26 6.38 -7.52 7.27
CA PHE A 26 6.82 -6.57 8.29
C PHE A 26 5.89 -6.61 9.51
N THR A 27 4.58 -6.58 9.29
CA THR A 27 3.59 -6.73 10.36
C THR A 27 3.73 -8.05 11.10
N GLN A 28 3.85 -9.17 10.38
CA GLN A 28 4.01 -10.49 10.98
C GLN A 28 5.26 -10.58 11.87
N ALA A 29 6.41 -10.10 11.38
CA ALA A 29 7.65 -10.10 12.15
C ALA A 29 7.51 -9.26 13.43
N ASN A 30 6.84 -8.10 13.36
CA ASN A 30 6.59 -7.27 14.53
C ASN A 30 5.61 -7.93 15.52
N SER A 31 4.59 -8.65 15.06
CA SER A 31 3.72 -9.45 15.92
C SER A 31 4.50 -10.53 16.68
N GLU A 32 5.38 -11.27 15.99
CA GLU A 32 6.22 -12.31 16.59
C GLU A 32 7.18 -11.72 17.64
N VAL A 33 7.87 -10.62 17.30
CA VAL A 33 8.77 -9.92 18.24
C VAL A 33 8.00 -9.35 19.42
N SER A 34 6.82 -8.77 19.20
CA SER A 34 5.97 -8.23 20.26
C SER A 34 5.53 -9.30 21.26
N ALA A 35 5.19 -10.50 20.77
CA ALA A 35 4.86 -11.64 21.61
C ALA A 35 6.07 -12.10 22.44
N LEU A 36 7.27 -12.18 21.83
CA LEU A 36 8.51 -12.52 22.52
C LEU A 36 8.91 -11.49 23.60
N LEU A 37 8.59 -10.21 23.38
CA LEU A 37 8.80 -9.13 24.35
C LEU A 37 7.76 -9.11 25.48
N GLY A 38 6.81 -10.04 25.50
CA GLY A 38 5.79 -10.14 26.54
C GLY A 38 4.75 -9.03 26.48
N ARG A 39 4.59 -8.35 25.34
CA ARG A 39 3.54 -7.34 25.15
C ARG A 39 2.20 -8.03 25.01
N ILE A 40 1.16 -7.44 25.62
CA ILE A 40 -0.21 -7.94 25.49
C ILE A 40 -0.66 -7.79 24.04
N PRO A 41 -1.14 -8.87 23.38
CA PRO A 41 -1.62 -8.81 22.01
C PRO A 41 -2.90 -7.97 21.91
N SER A 42 -3.05 -7.32 20.76
CA SER A 42 -4.23 -6.55 20.38
C SER A 42 -5.22 -7.42 19.59
N VAL A 43 -6.17 -6.77 18.91
CA VAL A 43 -7.17 -7.37 18.03
C VAL A 43 -6.53 -8.39 17.08
N VAL A 44 -7.16 -9.58 16.96
CA VAL A 44 -6.75 -10.68 16.07
C VAL A 44 -5.31 -11.20 16.32
N GLY A 45 -4.66 -10.80 17.43
CA GLY A 45 -3.33 -11.28 17.82
C GLY A 45 -2.17 -10.42 17.31
N TYR A 46 -2.44 -9.26 16.71
CA TYR A 46 -1.40 -8.31 16.28
C TYR A 46 -0.75 -7.59 17.46
N GLN A 47 0.42 -7.00 17.21
CA GLN A 47 1.09 -6.14 18.17
C GLN A 47 0.23 -4.89 18.50
N PRO A 48 0.23 -4.40 19.75
CA PRO A 48 -0.52 -3.18 20.11
C PRO A 48 0.00 -1.91 19.41
N THR A 49 1.22 -1.96 18.88
CA THR A 49 1.88 -0.85 18.16
C THR A 49 1.66 -0.89 16.64
N LEU A 50 0.77 -1.76 16.13
CA LEU A 50 0.59 -2.00 14.70
C LEU A 50 0.45 -0.72 13.88
N ALA A 51 -0.46 0.17 14.28
CA ALA A 51 -0.72 1.41 13.58
C ALA A 51 0.48 2.35 13.60
N THR A 52 1.19 2.45 14.73
CA THR A 52 2.38 3.31 14.87
C THR A 52 3.56 2.78 14.06
N ASP A 53 3.78 1.46 14.08
CA ASP A 53 4.89 0.82 13.36
C ASP A 53 4.69 0.92 11.84
N LEU A 54 3.45 0.70 11.36
CA LEU A 54 3.11 0.88 9.96
C LEU A 54 3.15 2.36 9.56
N GLY A 55 2.57 3.25 10.38
CA GLY A 55 2.56 4.68 10.11
C GLY A 55 3.98 5.25 9.98
N GLY A 56 4.87 4.94 10.92
CA GLY A 56 6.26 5.38 10.85
C GLY A 56 7.03 4.86 9.64
N LEU A 57 6.67 3.69 9.10
CA LEU A 57 7.23 3.18 7.85
C LEU A 57 6.64 3.89 6.63
N GLN A 58 5.31 4.01 6.57
CA GLN A 58 4.60 4.57 5.42
C GLN A 58 4.87 6.07 5.26
N GLU A 59 4.95 6.83 6.36
CA GLU A 59 5.21 8.27 6.33
C GLU A 59 6.58 8.64 5.77
N ARG A 60 7.56 7.73 5.88
CA ARG A 60 8.89 7.88 5.25
C ARG A 60 8.83 7.79 3.72
N ILE A 61 7.84 7.08 3.19
CA ILE A 61 7.62 6.89 1.76
C ILE A 61 6.77 8.07 1.26
N THR A 62 7.42 9.20 1.04
CA THR A 62 6.74 10.40 0.58
C THR A 62 7.59 11.20 -0.40
N THR A 63 6.94 12.18 -1.02
CA THR A 63 7.60 13.20 -1.85
C THR A 63 8.04 14.37 -0.98
N THR A 64 9.26 14.82 -1.19
CA THR A 64 9.85 16.00 -0.53
C THR A 64 10.18 17.06 -1.58
N GLU A 65 10.67 18.22 -1.15
CA GLU A 65 11.15 19.27 -2.08
C GLU A 65 12.41 18.87 -2.86
N LYS A 66 13.18 17.88 -2.36
CA LYS A 66 14.43 17.45 -2.97
C LYS A 66 14.28 16.33 -3.99
N GLY A 67 13.28 15.47 -3.80
CA GLY A 67 13.03 14.28 -4.62
C GLY A 67 11.80 13.53 -4.13
N SER A 68 11.44 12.47 -4.85
CA SER A 68 10.27 11.65 -4.53
C SER A 68 10.59 10.18 -4.31
N ILE A 69 9.82 9.52 -3.43
CA ILE A 69 9.77 8.06 -3.38
C ILE A 69 8.36 7.64 -3.79
N THR A 70 8.25 6.94 -4.91
CA THR A 70 7.02 6.26 -5.32
C THR A 70 7.14 4.80 -4.94
N SER A 71 6.27 4.30 -4.07
CA SER A 71 6.29 2.87 -3.69
C SER A 71 5.20 2.06 -4.38
N VAL A 72 5.55 0.86 -4.82
CA VAL A 72 4.61 -0.21 -5.16
C VAL A 72 4.73 -1.30 -4.11
N GLN A 73 3.64 -1.52 -3.37
CA GLN A 73 3.63 -2.40 -2.21
C GLN A 73 2.65 -3.55 -2.44
N ALA A 74 3.16 -4.77 -2.34
CA ALA A 74 2.35 -5.95 -2.41
C ALA A 74 1.73 -6.20 -1.02
N ILE A 75 0.40 -6.30 -0.97
CA ILE A 75 -0.37 -6.49 0.26
C ILE A 75 -1.04 -7.86 0.20
N TYR A 76 -0.74 -8.70 1.17
CA TYR A 76 -1.42 -9.96 1.36
C TYR A 76 -2.63 -9.73 2.27
N VAL A 77 -3.81 -10.13 1.81
CA VAL A 77 -5.06 -10.07 2.58
C VAL A 77 -5.32 -11.47 3.14
N PRO A 78 -5.19 -11.69 4.46
CA PRO A 78 -5.44 -13.00 5.06
C PRO A 78 -6.90 -13.42 4.85
N ALA A 79 -7.12 -14.64 4.34
CA ALA A 79 -8.46 -15.20 4.14
C ALA A 79 -9.42 -14.32 3.32
N ASP A 80 -8.89 -13.45 2.45
CA ASP A 80 -9.66 -12.48 1.66
C ASP A 80 -10.50 -11.50 2.53
N ASP A 81 -10.15 -11.33 3.82
CA ASP A 81 -10.83 -10.43 4.76
C ASP A 81 -10.17 -9.04 4.80
N LEU A 82 -10.77 -8.08 4.09
CA LEU A 82 -10.35 -6.68 4.07
C LEU A 82 -10.58 -5.95 5.41
N THR A 83 -11.33 -6.55 6.34
CA THR A 83 -11.57 -5.99 7.69
C THR A 83 -10.47 -6.35 8.69
N ASP A 84 -9.52 -7.20 8.30
CA ASP A 84 -8.35 -7.49 9.13
C ASP A 84 -7.58 -6.19 9.45
N PRO A 85 -7.13 -6.00 10.71
CA PRO A 85 -6.43 -4.78 11.12
C PRO A 85 -5.19 -4.42 10.30
N ALA A 86 -4.45 -5.40 9.78
CA ALA A 86 -3.22 -5.17 9.04
C ALA A 86 -3.46 -4.54 7.64
N PRO A 87 -4.26 -5.14 6.74
CA PRO A 87 -4.61 -4.51 5.48
C PRO A 87 -5.41 -3.22 5.71
N ALA A 88 -6.36 -3.20 6.65
CA ALA A 88 -7.14 -2.00 6.95
C ALA A 88 -6.26 -0.79 7.34
N SER A 89 -5.26 -1.00 8.21
CA SER A 89 -4.31 0.05 8.59
C SER A 89 -3.41 0.45 7.43
N THR A 90 -2.98 -0.51 6.61
CA THR A 90 -2.12 -0.24 5.45
C THR A 90 -2.85 0.59 4.40
N PHE A 91 -4.11 0.26 4.08
CA PHE A 91 -4.90 0.96 3.08
C PHE A 91 -5.12 2.44 3.42
N ALA A 92 -5.20 2.79 4.71
CA ALA A 92 -5.32 4.18 5.14
C ALA A 92 -4.14 5.08 4.73
N HIS A 93 -2.98 4.48 4.40
CA HIS A 93 -1.78 5.21 3.99
C HIS A 93 -1.53 5.21 2.48
N LEU A 94 -2.30 4.45 1.68
CA LEU A 94 -2.03 4.30 0.25
C LEU A 94 -2.73 5.38 -0.58
N GLY A 95 -1.99 5.98 -1.52
CA GLY A 95 -2.53 6.93 -2.48
C GLY A 95 -3.41 6.30 -3.58
N ALA A 96 -3.22 5.00 -3.83
CA ALA A 96 -3.98 4.20 -4.78
C ALA A 96 -3.95 2.73 -4.37
N THR A 97 -5.03 2.01 -4.65
CA THR A 97 -5.18 0.58 -4.43
C THR A 97 -5.44 -0.12 -5.75
N THR A 98 -4.71 -1.21 -6.01
CA THR A 98 -4.96 -2.08 -7.17
C THR A 98 -5.27 -3.47 -6.66
N VAL A 99 -6.52 -3.88 -6.82
CA VAL A 99 -7.01 -5.18 -6.34
C VAL A 99 -6.83 -6.21 -7.44
N LEU A 100 -6.25 -7.36 -7.08
CA LEU A 100 -6.09 -8.49 -7.99
C LEU A 100 -7.13 -9.56 -7.65
N SER A 101 -7.99 -9.91 -8.60
CA SER A 101 -9.10 -10.84 -8.39
C SER A 101 -8.86 -12.18 -9.10
N ARG A 102 -9.12 -13.28 -8.40
CA ARG A 102 -9.07 -14.62 -8.99
C ARG A 102 -10.08 -14.78 -10.12
N GLN A 103 -11.27 -14.21 -9.98
CA GLN A 103 -12.35 -14.28 -10.99
C GLN A 103 -11.92 -13.70 -12.34
N ILE A 104 -11.01 -12.74 -12.35
CA ILE A 104 -10.46 -12.11 -13.57
C ILE A 104 -9.30 -12.96 -14.14
N SER A 105 -8.51 -13.60 -13.28
CA SER A 105 -7.44 -14.50 -13.72
C SER A 105 -7.95 -15.83 -14.33
N GLU A 106 -9.11 -16.33 -13.89
CA GLU A 106 -9.74 -17.57 -14.37
C GLU A 106 -9.98 -17.59 -15.89
N PRO A 107 -10.51 -16.53 -16.53
CA PRO A 107 -10.60 -16.43 -17.98
C PRO A 107 -9.27 -16.09 -18.68
N SER A 108 -8.13 -16.17 -18.00
CA SER A 108 -6.79 -15.84 -18.54
C SER A 108 -6.58 -14.37 -18.91
N ILE A 109 -7.25 -13.44 -18.21
CA ILE A 109 -7.03 -11.99 -18.37
C ILE A 109 -5.86 -11.58 -17.45
N TYR A 110 -4.79 -11.04 -18.05
CA TYR A 110 -3.61 -10.56 -17.34
C TYR A 110 -3.21 -9.14 -17.79
N PRO A 111 -2.90 -8.24 -16.85
CA PRO A 111 -2.90 -8.43 -15.40
C PRO A 111 -4.33 -8.57 -14.84
N ALA A 112 -4.50 -9.40 -13.80
CA ALA A 112 -5.81 -9.76 -13.23
C ALA A 112 -6.37 -8.66 -12.30
N VAL A 113 -6.34 -7.41 -12.78
CA VAL A 113 -6.77 -6.23 -12.03
C VAL A 113 -8.28 -6.13 -12.05
N ASP A 114 -8.88 -5.96 -10.87
CA ASP A 114 -10.29 -5.62 -10.73
C ASP A 114 -10.47 -4.10 -10.86
N PRO A 115 -11.07 -3.60 -11.96
CA PRO A 115 -11.21 -2.17 -12.16
C PRO A 115 -12.23 -1.54 -11.21
N LEU A 116 -13.19 -2.30 -10.68
CA LEU A 116 -14.26 -1.78 -9.82
C LEU A 116 -13.79 -1.64 -8.38
N ASP A 117 -13.01 -2.61 -7.89
CA ASP A 117 -12.47 -2.60 -6.53
C ASP A 117 -11.14 -1.81 -6.42
N SER A 118 -10.50 -1.48 -7.55
CA SER A 118 -9.30 -0.65 -7.58
C SER A 118 -9.65 0.84 -7.53
N THR A 119 -8.92 1.61 -6.71
CA THR A 119 -9.20 3.04 -6.51
C THR A 119 -7.93 3.88 -6.52
N SER A 120 -8.06 5.18 -6.75
CA SER A 120 -6.94 6.11 -6.67
C SER A 120 -7.41 7.49 -6.26
N HIS A 121 -6.74 8.09 -5.28
CA HIS A 121 -6.99 9.49 -4.90
C HIS A 121 -6.66 10.48 -6.03
N LYS A 122 -5.81 10.08 -6.98
CA LYS A 122 -5.47 10.89 -8.15
C LYS A 122 -6.54 10.84 -9.24
N LEU A 123 -7.55 9.96 -9.13
CA LEU A 123 -8.67 9.88 -10.08
C LEU A 123 -9.67 11.02 -9.85
N SER A 124 -9.24 12.24 -10.15
CA SER A 124 -10.03 13.46 -10.01
C SER A 124 -9.91 14.32 -11.28
N PRO A 125 -10.99 14.96 -11.74
CA PRO A 125 -10.95 15.84 -12.91
C PRO A 125 -10.01 17.04 -12.70
N HIS A 126 -9.77 17.46 -11.45
CA HIS A 126 -8.85 18.54 -11.13
C HIS A 126 -7.37 18.15 -11.31
N ILE A 127 -7.06 16.86 -11.25
CA ILE A 127 -5.69 16.33 -11.38
C ILE A 127 -5.45 15.81 -12.81
N LEU A 128 -6.42 15.09 -13.39
CA LEU A 128 -6.28 14.40 -14.68
C LEU A 128 -6.89 15.14 -15.87
N GLY A 129 -7.71 16.17 -15.61
CA GLY A 129 -8.55 16.82 -16.62
C GLY A 129 -9.86 16.05 -16.89
N GLU A 130 -10.86 16.78 -17.42
CA GLU A 130 -12.21 16.22 -17.62
C GLU A 130 -12.25 15.06 -18.62
N ALA A 131 -11.48 15.14 -19.71
CA ALA A 131 -11.48 14.10 -20.74
C ALA A 131 -11.05 12.74 -20.16
N HIS A 132 -9.93 12.71 -19.43
CA HIS A 132 -9.42 11.47 -18.84
C HIS A 132 -10.35 10.95 -17.74
N TYR A 133 -10.83 11.83 -16.85
CA TYR A 133 -11.77 11.43 -15.80
C TYR A 133 -13.06 10.84 -16.38
N ASN A 134 -13.65 11.48 -17.40
CA ASN A 134 -14.89 11.00 -18.01
C ASN A 134 -14.69 9.67 -18.76
N THR A 135 -13.55 9.48 -19.45
CA THR A 135 -13.23 8.19 -20.09
C THR A 135 -13.04 7.09 -19.06
N ALA A 136 -12.28 7.34 -17.98
CA ALA A 136 -12.09 6.37 -16.92
C ALA A 136 -13.43 6.02 -16.24
N HIS A 137 -14.24 7.02 -15.94
CA HIS A 137 -15.54 6.80 -15.31
C HIS A 137 -16.50 6.05 -16.23
N PHE A 138 -16.49 6.31 -17.55
CA PHE A 138 -17.27 5.56 -18.53
C PHE A 138 -16.88 4.09 -18.60
N CYS A 139 -15.60 3.76 -18.47
CA CYS A 139 -15.14 2.37 -18.45
C CYS A 139 -15.43 1.63 -17.12
N LEU A 140 -15.76 2.35 -16.06
CA LEU A 140 -16.08 1.81 -14.73
C LEU A 140 -17.60 1.58 -14.51
N ILE A 141 -18.46 1.99 -15.45
CA ILE A 141 -19.92 1.82 -15.42
C ILE A 141 -20.33 0.80 -16.48
#